data_AF-A0A504Z772-F1
#
_entry.id   AF-A0A504Z772-F1
#
_cell.length_a   1.000
_cell.length_b   1.000
_cell.length_c   1.000
_cell.angle_alpha   90.00
_cell.angle_beta   90.00
_cell.angle_gamma   90.00
#
_symmetry.space_group_name_H-M   'P 1'
#
loop_
_entity.id
_entity.type
_entity.pdbx_description
1 polymer ?
#
loop_
_entity_poly.entity_id
_entity_poly.type
_entity_poly.pdbx_seq_one_letter_code
_entity_poly.pdbx_strand_id
1 'polypeptide(L)'
;GGIRAVVWTDAIQLTVLTTGLLLIAILGIKQVGGIERLWTVALEGKRLQSFKAILLNIPFNAVFLAIQLFCGLVVYACFIGCDPLLSGLISRHDQLLPYFVMLIFENTPVIRGLFLSVIFAAALSTVSSGVNSLANVWIEDLIQPWNKIICGRSIRPRTKSLLAVALCKLHSRYTIVFPRSE
;
A
#
# COMPACT_ATOMS: atom_id res chain seq x y z
N GLY A 1 -21.74 -1.71 8.10
CA GLY A 1 -20.39 -2.14 7.69
C GLY A 1 -20.45 -2.62 6.26
N GLY A 2 -19.55 -2.16 5.40
CA GLY A 2 -19.56 -2.41 3.95
C GLY A 2 -18.72 -1.37 3.19
N ILE A 3 -18.71 -1.43 1.86
CA ILE A 3 -17.96 -0.50 0.96
C ILE A 3 -18.10 0.96 1.38
N ARG A 4 -19.29 1.39 1.83
CA ARG A 4 -19.52 2.77 2.28
C ARG A 4 -18.60 3.21 3.42
N ALA A 5 -18.31 2.33 4.38
CA ALA A 5 -17.39 2.64 5.47
C ALA A 5 -15.95 2.77 4.98
N VAL A 6 -15.53 1.88 4.06
CA VAL A 6 -14.20 1.89 3.44
C VAL A 6 -14.00 3.16 2.61
N VAL A 7 -15.00 3.55 1.82
CA VAL A 7 -14.98 4.78 1.01
C VAL A 7 -14.87 6.01 1.89
N TRP A 8 -15.57 6.04 3.03
CA TRP A 8 -15.47 7.14 3.99
C TRP A 8 -14.08 7.21 4.64
N THR A 9 -13.50 6.09 5.04
CA THR A 9 -12.13 6.06 5.58
C THR A 9 -11.10 6.47 4.54
N ASP A 10 -11.26 6.06 3.28
CA ASP A 10 -10.35 6.41 2.18
C ASP A 10 -10.45 7.91 1.81
N ALA A 11 -11.66 8.47 1.78
CA ALA A 11 -11.86 9.90 1.56
C ALA A 11 -11.21 10.77 2.64
N ILE A 12 -11.36 10.38 3.92
CA ILE A 12 -10.70 11.07 5.03
C ILE A 12 -9.18 10.91 4.93
N GLN A 13 -8.69 9.70 4.65
CA GLN A 13 -7.27 9.41 4.49
C GLN A 13 -6.65 10.25 3.35
N LEU A 14 -7.31 10.33 2.20
CA LEU A 14 -6.87 11.13 1.07
C LEU A 14 -6.82 12.62 1.42
N THR A 15 -7.81 13.11 2.17
CA THR A 15 -7.84 14.52 2.60
C THR A 15 -6.70 14.86 3.56
N VAL A 16 -6.50 14.03 4.60
CA VAL A 16 -5.46 14.27 5.61
C VAL A 16 -4.06 14.14 4.99
N LEU A 17 -3.82 13.10 4.19
CA LEU A 17 -2.52 12.89 3.54
C LEU A 17 -2.20 13.98 2.53
N THR A 18 -3.18 14.38 1.71
CA THR A 18 -2.98 15.43 0.70
C THR A 18 -2.68 16.77 1.36
N THR A 19 -3.42 17.13 2.42
CA THR A 19 -3.19 18.39 3.14
C THR A 19 -1.81 18.42 3.79
N GLY A 20 -1.40 17.34 4.46
CA GLY A 20 -0.07 17.24 5.07
C GLY A 20 1.06 17.32 4.05
N LEU A 21 0.92 16.63 2.91
CA LEU A 21 1.91 16.64 1.85
C LEU A 21 2.04 18.03 1.20
N LEU A 22 0.92 18.70 0.94
CA LEU A 22 0.91 20.07 0.41
C LEU A 22 1.59 21.06 1.37
N LEU A 23 1.32 20.96 2.67
CA LEU A 23 1.95 21.83 3.66
C LEU A 23 3.47 21.64 3.71
N ILE A 24 3.95 20.40 3.72
CA ILE A 24 5.38 20.09 3.68
C ILE A 24 6.01 20.61 2.38
N ALA A 25 5.35 20.43 1.24
CA ALA A 25 5.84 20.93 -0.04
C ALA A 25 5.98 22.46 -0.04
N ILE A 26 4.96 23.19 0.43
CA ILE A 26 4.98 24.65 0.46
C ILE A 26 6.07 25.17 1.40
N LEU A 27 6.17 24.62 2.62
CA LEU A 27 7.22 25.02 3.57
C LEU A 27 8.63 24.66 3.05
N GLY A 28 8.77 23.51 2.40
CA GLY A 28 10.01 23.07 1.77
C GLY A 28 10.44 24.02 0.64
N ILE A 29 9.53 24.41 -0.25
CA ILE A 29 9.81 25.35 -1.34
C ILE A 29 10.21 26.72 -0.78
N LYS A 30 9.53 27.19 0.27
CA LYS A 30 9.89 28.44 0.96
C LYS A 30 11.29 28.36 1.55
N GLN A 31 11.67 27.23 2.13
CA GLN A 31 12.98 27.04 2.75
C GLN A 31 14.13 26.94 1.73
N VAL A 32 13.86 26.41 0.53
CA VAL A 32 14.84 26.35 -0.57
C VAL A 32 14.99 27.72 -1.29
N GLY A 33 14.05 28.64 -1.07
CA GLY A 33 14.09 29.99 -1.66
C GLY A 33 13.36 30.10 -3.00
N GLY A 34 12.38 29.24 -3.26
CA GLY A 34 11.52 29.29 -4.46
C GLY A 34 11.57 28.03 -5.31
N ILE A 35 10.57 27.89 -6.20
CA ILE A 35 10.42 26.71 -7.08
C ILE A 35 11.53 26.63 -8.13
N GLU A 36 12.01 27.78 -8.60
CA GLU A 36 13.06 27.86 -9.62
C GLU A 36 14.39 27.36 -9.06
N ARG A 37 14.76 27.82 -7.86
CA ARG A 37 15.95 27.35 -7.15
C ARG A 37 15.84 25.89 -6.73
N LEU A 38 14.63 25.40 -6.43
CA LEU A 38 14.40 23.98 -6.20
C LEU A 38 14.72 23.14 -7.45
N TRP A 39 14.30 23.60 -8.63
CA TRP A 39 14.54 22.90 -9.89
C TRP A 39 16.02 22.93 -10.30
N THR A 40 16.72 24.06 -10.12
CA THR A 40 18.16 24.13 -10.41
C THR A 40 18.97 23.25 -9.48
N VAL A 41 18.69 23.27 -8.17
CA VAL A 41 19.35 22.39 -7.19
C VAL A 41 19.03 20.91 -7.44
N ALA A 42 17.80 20.59 -7.89
CA ALA A 42 17.41 19.24 -8.27
C ALA A 42 18.22 18.71 -9.47
N LEU A 43 18.46 19.55 -10.48
CA LEU A 43 19.21 19.19 -11.69
C LEU A 43 20.73 19.18 -11.46
N GLU A 44 21.25 20.11 -10.65
CA GLU A 44 22.69 20.23 -10.34
C GLU A 44 23.15 19.25 -9.25
N GLY A 45 22.22 18.82 -8.39
CA GLY A 45 22.49 17.81 -7.37
C GLY A 45 22.99 16.53 -8.03
N LYS A 46 24.23 16.11 -7.71
CA LYS A 46 24.86 14.86 -8.20
C LYS A 46 24.08 13.55 -7.87
N ARG A 47 22.85 13.65 -7.36
CA ARG A 47 21.86 12.56 -7.18
C ARG A 47 20.97 12.34 -8.41
N LEU A 48 21.52 12.55 -9.61
CA LEU A 48 20.86 12.26 -10.88
C LEU A 48 20.29 10.84 -10.97
N GLN A 49 20.87 9.86 -10.26
CA GLN A 49 20.34 8.49 -10.19
C GLN A 49 18.94 8.44 -9.56
N SER A 50 18.69 9.18 -8.47
CA SER A 50 17.39 9.23 -7.81
C SER A 50 16.36 9.97 -8.65
N PHE A 51 16.75 11.07 -9.29
CA PHE A 51 15.86 11.83 -10.19
C PHE A 51 15.46 11.02 -11.43
N LYS A 52 16.41 10.31 -12.05
CA LYS A 52 16.13 9.41 -13.17
C LYS A 52 15.17 8.28 -12.78
N ALA A 53 15.36 7.69 -11.58
CA ALA A 53 14.48 6.65 -11.08
C ALA A 53 13.04 7.16 -10.86
N ILE A 54 12.88 8.35 -10.27
CA ILE A 54 11.57 8.99 -10.09
C ILE A 54 10.92 9.28 -11.44
N LEU A 55 11.67 9.88 -12.37
CA LEU A 55 11.14 10.25 -13.68
C LEU A 55 10.74 9.02 -14.51
N LEU A 56 11.46 7.90 -14.37
CA LEU A 56 11.13 6.63 -15.03
C LEU A 56 9.92 5.93 -14.37
N ASN A 57 9.72 6.12 -13.07
CA ASN A 57 8.58 5.55 -12.35
C ASN A 57 7.25 6.15 -12.81
N ILE A 58 7.21 7.45 -13.15
CA ILE A 58 5.99 8.15 -13.58
C ILE A 58 5.32 7.49 -14.81
N PRO A 59 5.98 7.33 -15.97
CA PRO A 59 5.36 6.70 -17.14
C PRO A 59 5.07 5.22 -16.90
N PHE A 60 5.92 4.52 -16.16
CA PHE A 60 5.69 3.11 -15.83
C PHE A 60 4.40 2.92 -15.01
N ASN A 61 4.18 3.75 -14.00
CA ASN A 61 2.97 3.73 -13.19
C ASN A 61 1.73 4.16 -14.00
N ALA A 62 1.86 5.14 -14.89
CA ALA A 62 0.78 5.55 -15.77
C ALA A 62 0.32 4.42 -16.71
N VAL A 63 1.26 3.71 -17.34
CA VAL A 63 0.95 2.53 -18.17
C VAL A 63 0.31 1.43 -17.34
N PHE A 64 0.83 1.15 -16.15
CA PHE A 64 0.25 0.16 -15.23
C PHE A 64 -1.19 0.50 -14.84
N LEU A 65 -1.48 1.76 -14.50
CA LEU A 65 -2.84 2.24 -14.20
C LEU A 65 -3.79 2.11 -15.40
N ALA A 66 -3.31 2.40 -16.61
CA ALA A 66 -4.10 2.25 -17.82
C ALA A 66 -4.52 0.79 -18.07
N ILE A 67 -3.59 -0.16 -17.86
CA ILE A 67 -3.88 -1.60 -17.97
C ILE A 67 -4.89 -2.04 -16.91
N GLN A 68 -4.72 -1.57 -15.66
CA GLN A 68 -5.65 -1.89 -14.58
C GLN A 68 -7.07 -1.38 -14.85
N LEU A 69 -7.19 -0.16 -15.39
CA LEU A 69 -8.47 0.42 -15.78
C LEU A 69 -9.13 -0.40 -16.90
N PHE A 70 -8.36 -0.78 -17.92
CA PHE A 70 -8.86 -1.61 -19.01
C PHE A 70 -9.34 -2.99 -18.51
N CYS A 71 -8.58 -3.63 -17.62
CA CYS A 71 -8.98 -4.89 -16.98
C CYS A 71 -10.31 -4.74 -16.22
N GLY A 72 -10.45 -3.67 -15.42
CA GLY A 72 -11.71 -3.36 -14.72
C GLY A 72 -12.89 -3.14 -15.66
N LEU A 73 -12.66 -2.47 -16.79
CA LEU A 73 -13.70 -2.26 -17.81
C LEU A 73 -14.13 -3.58 -18.47
N VAL A 74 -13.19 -4.49 -18.72
CA VAL A 74 -13.50 -5.83 -19.27
C VAL A 74 -14.35 -6.64 -18.29
N VAL A 75 -13.96 -6.65 -17.00
CA VAL A 75 -14.76 -7.31 -15.95
C VAL A 75 -16.17 -6.74 -15.90
N TYR A 76 -16.30 -5.41 -15.93
CA TYR A 76 -17.59 -4.73 -15.97
C TYR A 76 -18.44 -5.13 -17.19
N ALA A 77 -17.83 -5.14 -18.39
CA ALA A 77 -18.52 -5.51 -19.62
C ALA A 77 -19.04 -6.97 -19.61
N CYS A 78 -18.31 -7.90 -18.97
CA CYS A 78 -18.75 -9.29 -18.84
C CYS A 78 -19.94 -9.47 -17.87
N PHE A 79 -20.06 -8.64 -16.83
CA PHE A 79 -21.08 -8.81 -15.79
C PHE A 79 -22.32 -7.91 -15.93
N ILE A 80 -22.36 -7.01 -16.92
CA ILE A 80 -23.48 -6.07 -17.11
C ILE A 80 -24.87 -6.74 -17.19
N GLY A 81 -24.95 -7.98 -17.69
CA GLY A 81 -26.21 -8.73 -17.82
C GLY A 81 -26.53 -9.65 -16.65
N CYS A 82 -25.55 -9.99 -15.81
CA CYS A 82 -25.71 -10.92 -14.69
C CYS A 82 -24.67 -10.61 -13.61
N ASP A 83 -25.06 -9.76 -12.65
CA ASP A 83 -24.19 -9.40 -11.54
C ASP A 83 -24.02 -10.57 -10.55
N PRO A 84 -22.79 -11.08 -10.35
CA PRO A 84 -22.53 -12.23 -9.46
C PRO A 84 -22.77 -11.90 -7.98
N LEU A 85 -22.85 -10.60 -7.65
CA LEU A 85 -23.18 -10.12 -6.31
C LEU A 85 -24.68 -10.23 -6.00
N LEU A 86 -25.53 -9.89 -6.97
CA LEU A 86 -26.99 -9.90 -6.82
C LEU A 86 -27.55 -11.33 -6.88
N SER A 87 -26.92 -12.21 -7.65
CA SER A 87 -27.28 -13.63 -7.73
C SER A 87 -26.84 -14.45 -6.51
N GLY A 88 -26.14 -13.84 -5.55
CA GLY A 88 -25.69 -14.51 -4.32
C GLY A 88 -24.52 -15.48 -4.51
N LEU A 89 -23.91 -15.51 -5.70
CA LEU A 89 -22.69 -16.30 -5.97
C LEU A 89 -21.48 -15.75 -5.21
N ILE A 90 -21.47 -14.44 -4.94
CA ILE A 90 -20.41 -13.75 -4.21
C ILE A 90 -21.01 -12.85 -3.13
N SER A 91 -20.48 -12.95 -1.90
CA SER A 91 -20.94 -12.14 -0.77
C SER A 91 -20.18 -10.81 -0.62
N ARG A 92 -18.92 -10.74 -1.08
CA ARG A 92 -18.06 -9.56 -0.91
C ARG A 92 -17.46 -9.07 -2.23
N HIS A 93 -17.33 -7.76 -2.39
CA HIS A 93 -16.81 -7.14 -3.61
C HIS A 93 -15.35 -7.53 -3.91
N ASP A 94 -14.55 -7.80 -2.87
CA ASP A 94 -13.13 -8.18 -2.99
C ASP A 94 -12.94 -9.54 -3.70
N GLN A 95 -13.99 -10.36 -3.75
CA GLN A 95 -13.97 -11.69 -4.38
C GLN A 95 -14.31 -11.65 -5.86
N LEU A 96 -14.74 -10.50 -6.40
CA LEU A 96 -15.17 -10.36 -7.80
C LEU A 96 -14.04 -10.71 -8.78
N LEU A 97 -12.83 -10.19 -8.55
CA LEU A 97 -11.69 -10.43 -9.43
C LEU A 97 -11.21 -11.90 -9.38
N PRO A 98 -11.04 -12.54 -8.19
CA PRO A 98 -10.80 -13.97 -8.11
C PRO A 98 -11.85 -14.83 -8.83
N TYR A 99 -13.13 -14.50 -8.66
CA TYR A 99 -14.23 -15.23 -9.29
C TYR A 99 -14.21 -15.12 -10.81
N PHE A 100 -13.95 -13.92 -11.35
CA PHE A 100 -13.79 -13.70 -12.78
C PHE A 100 -12.69 -14.56 -13.41
N VAL A 101 -11.54 -14.70 -12.72
CA VAL A 101 -10.43 -15.53 -13.18
C VAL A 101 -10.79 -17.02 -13.15
N MET A 102 -11.56 -17.44 -12.14
CA MET A 102 -12.06 -18.82 -12.08
C MET A 102 -12.98 -19.15 -13.26
N LEU A 103 -13.75 -18.19 -13.77
CA LEU A 103 -14.62 -18.36 -14.94
C LEU A 103 -13.84 -18.42 -16.26
N ILE A 104 -12.88 -17.51 -16.47
CA ILE A 104 -12.12 -17.47 -17.74
C ILE A 104 -11.24 -18.71 -17.92
N PHE A 105 -10.61 -19.17 -16.84
CA PHE A 105 -9.64 -20.25 -16.87
C PHE A 105 -10.20 -21.57 -16.34
N GLU A 106 -11.48 -21.84 -16.58
CA GLU A 106 -12.14 -23.07 -16.14
C GLU A 106 -11.42 -24.33 -16.67
N ASN A 107 -10.97 -24.28 -17.92
CA ASN A 107 -10.29 -25.41 -18.58
C ASN A 107 -8.82 -25.58 -18.21
N THR A 108 -8.17 -24.62 -17.55
CA THR A 108 -6.73 -24.66 -17.25
C THR A 108 -6.45 -24.37 -15.76
N PRO A 109 -6.58 -25.38 -14.88
CA PRO A 109 -6.53 -25.19 -13.42
C PRO A 109 -5.19 -24.65 -12.92
N VAL A 110 -4.09 -24.90 -13.64
CA VAL A 110 -2.74 -24.40 -13.30
C VAL A 110 -2.66 -22.88 -13.41
N ILE A 111 -3.23 -22.30 -14.47
CA ILE A 111 -3.10 -20.86 -14.76
C ILE A 111 -3.89 -20.04 -13.73
N ARG A 112 -5.13 -20.45 -13.41
CA ARG A 112 -5.93 -19.78 -12.37
C ARG A 112 -5.26 -19.83 -11.00
N GLY A 113 -4.62 -20.95 -10.64
CA GLY A 113 -3.90 -21.10 -9.37
C GLY A 113 -2.67 -20.19 -9.28
N LEU A 114 -1.89 -20.11 -10.38
CA LEU A 114 -0.75 -19.20 -10.47
C LEU A 114 -1.17 -17.73 -10.39
N PHE A 115 -2.28 -17.36 -11.05
CA PHE A 115 -2.78 -15.98 -10.99
C PHE A 115 -3.21 -15.57 -9.58
N LEU A 116 -3.99 -16.43 -8.91
CA LEU A 116 -4.44 -16.17 -7.54
C LEU A 116 -3.25 -16.05 -6.58
N SER A 117 -2.24 -16.93 -6.70
CA SER A 117 -1.06 -16.86 -5.84
C SER A 117 -0.27 -15.57 -6.04
N VAL A 118 -0.12 -15.09 -7.28
CA VAL A 118 0.57 -13.83 -7.58
C VAL A 118 -0.17 -12.62 -7.00
N ILE A 119 -1.50 -12.55 -7.13
CA ILE A 119 -2.27 -11.44 -6.55
C ILE A 119 -2.16 -11.41 -5.03
N PHE A 120 -2.31 -12.56 -4.37
CA PHE A 120 -2.17 -12.62 -2.91
C PHE A 120 -0.74 -12.28 -2.47
N ALA A 121 0.28 -12.74 -3.19
CA ALA A 121 1.67 -12.38 -2.91
C ALA A 121 1.92 -10.87 -3.05
N ALA A 122 1.38 -10.24 -4.10
CA ALA A 122 1.48 -8.79 -4.30
C ALA A 122 0.77 -8.02 -3.18
N ALA A 123 -0.45 -8.42 -2.80
CA ALA A 123 -1.18 -7.81 -1.70
C ALA A 123 -0.41 -7.95 -0.37
N LEU A 124 0.08 -9.15 -0.04
CA LEU A 124 0.87 -9.41 1.17
C LEU A 124 2.18 -8.62 1.20
N SER A 125 2.82 -8.38 0.05
CA SER A 125 4.03 -7.55 -0.04
C SER A 125 3.76 -6.11 0.41
N THR A 126 2.68 -5.49 -0.09
CA THR A 126 2.30 -4.12 0.29
C THR A 126 1.92 -4.01 1.76
N VAL A 127 1.16 -4.99 2.28
CA VAL A 127 0.80 -5.06 3.71
C VAL A 127 2.05 -5.20 4.58
N SER A 128 2.99 -6.07 4.18
CA SER A 128 4.25 -6.27 4.91
C SER A 128 5.08 -4.99 4.98
N SER A 129 5.25 -4.28 3.86
CA SER A 129 5.95 -2.98 3.85
C SER A 129 5.24 -1.92 4.70
N GLY A 130 3.90 -1.91 4.69
CA GLY A 130 3.09 -1.01 5.53
C GLY A 130 3.27 -1.27 7.02
N VAL A 131 3.13 -2.53 7.46
CA VAL A 131 3.31 -2.92 8.87
C VAL A 131 4.75 -2.70 9.32
N ASN A 132 5.73 -2.99 8.47
CA ASN A 132 7.14 -2.73 8.77
C ASN A 132 7.43 -1.24 9.01
N SER A 133 6.85 -0.38 8.18
CA SER A 133 6.98 1.07 8.32
C SER A 133 6.28 1.57 9.59
N LEU A 134 5.07 1.06 9.87
CA LEU A 134 4.32 1.40 11.08
C LEU A 134 5.04 0.96 12.36
N ALA A 135 5.63 -0.24 12.38
CA ALA A 135 6.43 -0.72 13.51
C ALA A 135 7.65 0.18 13.75
N ASN A 136 8.28 0.68 12.68
CA ASN A 136 9.37 1.62 12.80
C ASN A 136 8.92 2.98 13.38
N VAL A 137 7.80 3.52 12.90
CA VAL A 137 7.19 4.75 13.46
C VAL A 137 6.88 4.58 14.94
N TRP A 138 6.28 3.45 15.35
CA TRP A 138 6.02 3.16 16.77
C TRP A 138 7.29 3.21 17.63
N ILE A 139 8.41 2.67 17.13
CA ILE A 139 9.66 2.61 17.90
C ILE A 139 10.35 3.97 17.96
N GLU A 140 10.45 4.66 16.84
CA GLU A 140 11.17 5.94 16.75
C GLU A 140 10.36 7.08 17.39
N ASP A 141 9.04 7.13 17.17
CA ASP A 141 8.22 8.28 17.57
C ASP A 141 7.54 8.10 18.93
N LEU A 142 7.34 6.87 19.42
CA LEU A 142 6.75 6.62 20.75
C LEU A 142 7.77 6.05 21.73
N ILE A 143 8.36 4.90 21.42
CA ILE A 143 9.17 4.16 22.40
C ILE A 143 10.51 4.87 22.70
N GLN A 144 11.17 5.43 21.68
CA GLN A 144 12.43 6.13 21.89
C GLN A 144 12.28 7.40 22.75
N PRO A 145 11.33 8.32 22.49
CA PRO A 145 11.14 9.48 23.36
C PRO A 145 10.73 9.07 24.78
N TRP A 146 9.85 8.08 24.94
CA TRP A 146 9.48 7.55 26.25
C TRP A 146 10.71 6.99 27.01
N ASN A 147 11.58 6.24 26.35
CA ASN A 147 12.78 5.70 27.00
C ASN A 147 13.81 6.78 27.34
N LYS A 148 13.90 7.84 26.53
CA LYS A 148 14.74 9.01 26.87
C LYS A 148 14.19 9.76 28.09
N ILE A 149 12.87 9.90 28.21
CA ILE A 149 12.21 10.58 29.34
C ILE A 149 12.37 9.77 30.63
N ILE A 150 12.13 8.47 30.60
CA ILE A 150 12.13 7.62 31.81
C ILE A 150 13.56 7.24 32.22
N CYS A 151 14.40 6.84 31.26
CA CYS A 151 15.65 6.13 31.53
C CYS A 151 16.89 6.96 31.16
N GLY A 152 16.72 8.14 30.55
CA GLY A 152 17.81 9.03 30.14
C GLY A 152 18.75 8.47 29.08
N ARG A 153 18.46 7.28 28.52
CA ARG A 153 19.33 6.55 27.59
C ARG A 153 18.64 6.30 26.26
N SER A 154 19.40 6.36 25.16
CA SER A 154 18.91 5.91 23.86
C SER A 154 18.98 4.40 23.76
N ILE A 155 17.92 3.78 23.22
CA ILE A 155 17.88 2.34 22.93
C ILE A 155 18.92 2.02 21.86
N ARG A 156 19.65 0.91 22.05
CA ARG A 156 20.65 0.40 21.10
C ARG A 156 19.99 0.08 19.74
N PRO A 157 20.65 0.38 18.60
CA PRO A 157 20.07 0.17 17.26
C PRO A 157 19.70 -1.30 16.96
N ARG A 158 20.49 -2.27 17.46
CA ARG A 158 20.15 -3.70 17.34
C ARG A 158 18.87 -4.07 18.11
N THR A 159 18.68 -3.50 19.30
CA THR A 159 17.48 -3.71 20.12
C THR A 159 16.24 -3.10 19.48
N LYS A 160 16.36 -1.91 18.88
CA LYS A 160 15.28 -1.29 18.08
C LYS A 160 14.85 -2.18 16.91
N SER A 161 15.83 -2.69 16.15
CA SER A 161 15.60 -3.57 14.99
C SER A 161 14.90 -4.88 15.42
N LEU A 162 15.37 -5.48 16.51
CA LEU A 162 14.76 -6.70 17.09
C LEU A 162 13.33 -6.44 17.61
N LEU A 163 13.09 -5.29 18.23
CA LEU A 163 11.78 -4.89 18.72
C LEU A 163 10.80 -4.65 17.56
N ALA A 164 11.26 -4.03 16.46
CA ALA A 164 10.46 -3.82 15.26
C ALA A 164 10.02 -5.15 14.64
N VAL A 165 10.96 -6.08 14.50
CA VAL A 165 10.69 -7.43 14.00
C VAL A 165 9.77 -8.20 14.95
N ALA A 166 9.94 -8.06 16.27
CA ALA A 166 9.07 -8.68 17.25
C ALA A 166 7.64 -8.14 17.19
N LEU A 167 7.45 -6.81 17.05
CA LEU A 167 6.15 -6.18 16.87
C LEU A 167 5.48 -6.61 15.55
N CYS A 168 6.23 -6.65 14.45
CA CYS A 168 5.73 -7.17 13.17
C CYS A 168 5.29 -8.64 13.29
N LYS A 169 6.08 -9.50 13.92
CA LYS A 169 5.74 -10.92 14.15
C LYS A 169 4.52 -11.07 15.05
N LEU A 170 4.41 -10.25 16.10
CA LEU A 170 3.29 -10.24 17.03
C LEU A 170 2.00 -9.86 16.29
N HIS A 171 2.03 -8.78 15.49
CA HIS A 171 0.87 -8.32 14.71
C HIS A 171 0.47 -9.33 13.62
N SER A 172 1.46 -9.94 12.95
CA SER A 172 1.23 -11.01 11.97
C SER A 172 0.56 -12.23 12.62
N ARG A 173 0.94 -12.60 13.85
CA ARG A 173 0.27 -13.68 14.61
C ARG A 173 -1.18 -13.38 14.96
N TYR A 174 -1.51 -12.11 15.23
CA TYR A 174 -2.89 -11.70 15.53
C TYR A 174 -3.75 -11.47 14.28
N THR A 175 -3.14 -11.19 13.13
CA THR A 175 -3.85 -10.96 11.86
C THR A 175 -4.04 -12.24 11.06
N ILE A 176 -3.12 -13.21 11.16
CA ILE A 176 -3.21 -14.54 10.52
C ILE A 176 -3.78 -15.55 11.54
N VAL A 177 -5.01 -15.30 11.99
CA VAL A 177 -5.88 -16.37 12.48
C VAL A 177 -6.89 -16.62 11.36
N PHE A 178 -6.44 -17.29 10.30
CA PHE A 178 -7.38 -17.99 9.44
C PHE A 178 -8.05 -19.07 10.30
N PRO A 179 -9.39 -19.19 10.30
CA PRO A 179 -10.03 -20.32 10.94
C PRO A 179 -9.48 -21.58 10.28
N ARG A 180 -8.92 -22.47 11.09
CA ARG A 180 -8.57 -23.83 10.68
C ARG A 180 -9.91 -24.49 10.36
N SER A 181 -10.24 -24.60 9.08
CA SER A 181 -11.33 -25.46 8.64
C SER A 181 -10.86 -26.90 8.88
N GLU A 182 -11.37 -27.50 9.95
CA GLU A 182 -11.59 -28.95 9.99
C GLU A 182 -12.57 -29.37 8.89
#